data_AF-A0A944GNJ6-F1
#
_entry.id   AF-A0A944GNJ6-F1
#
_cell.length_a   1.000
_cell.length_b   1.000
_cell.length_c   1.000
_cell.angle_alpha   90.00
_cell.angle_beta   90.00
_cell.angle_gamma   90.00
#
_symmetry.space_group_name_H-M   'P 1'
#
loop_
_entity.id
_entity.type
_entity.pdbx_description
1 polymer ?
#
loop_
_entity_poly.entity_id
_entity_poly.type
_entity_poly.pdbx_seq_one_letter_code
_entity_poly.pdbx_strand_id
1 'polypeptide(L)'
;PTHNVSLLDFIRMMQCINGKEWAQKIPAELPILLIAGDQDPVGNYGEGVMRVANWLIDTGHEEVTSILYPGYRHEIHNYETLKFIVEEDTIDFLESAI
;
A
#
# COMPACT_ATOMS: atom_id res chain seq x y z
N PRO A 1 -30.79 20.26 5.09
CA PRO A 1 -29.40 20.58 4.68
C PRO A 1 -28.50 19.37 4.95
N THR A 2 -28.27 18.54 3.93
CA THR A 2 -27.28 17.46 3.97
C THR A 2 -25.91 18.11 4.06
N HIS A 3 -25.38 18.19 5.28
CA HIS A 3 -24.01 18.66 5.47
C HIS A 3 -23.11 17.59 4.86
N ASN A 4 -22.23 17.99 3.93
CA ASN A 4 -21.28 17.11 3.23
C ASN A 4 -20.14 16.65 4.17
N VAL A 5 -20.46 16.28 5.42
CA VAL A 5 -19.51 15.93 6.48
C VAL A 5 -18.70 14.70 6.09
N SER A 6 -19.33 13.68 5.51
CA SER A 6 -18.63 12.48 5.04
C SER A 6 -17.59 12.79 3.96
N LEU A 7 -17.92 13.67 3.01
CA LEU A 7 -16.98 14.10 1.98
C LEU A 7 -15.85 14.95 2.58
N LEU A 8 -16.18 15.84 3.53
CA LEU A 8 -15.19 16.64 4.24
C LEU A 8 -14.19 15.74 4.99
N ASP A 9 -14.68 14.73 5.71
CA ASP A 9 -13.85 13.80 6.46
C ASP A 9 -12.98 12.95 5.53
N PHE A 10 -13.53 12.50 4.41
CA PHE A 10 -12.76 11.81 3.37
C PHE A 10 -11.62 12.68 2.82
N ILE A 11 -11.91 13.94 2.46
CA ILE A 11 -10.87 14.86 1.95
C ILE A 11 -9.80 15.12 3.01
N ARG A 12 -10.18 15.34 4.27
CA ARG A 12 -9.25 15.53 5.38
C ARG A 12 -8.35 14.32 5.59
N MET A 13 -8.92 13.11 5.54
CA MET A 13 -8.15 11.87 5.60
C MET A 13 -7.14 11.81 4.45
N MET A 14 -7.58 12.02 3.21
CA MET A 14 -6.71 12.00 2.03
C MET A 14 -5.55 13.00 2.12
N GLN A 15 -5.79 14.19 2.69
CA GLN A 15 -4.75 15.20 2.91
C GLN A 15 -3.70 14.79 3.95
N CYS A 16 -4.07 13.96 4.92
CA CYS A 16 -3.17 13.55 6.01
C CYS A 16 -2.30 12.33 5.69
N ILE A 17 -2.66 11.55 4.66
CA ILE A 17 -2.01 10.27 4.29
C ILE A 17 -1.16 10.37 3.01
N ASN A 18 -0.86 11.58 2.54
CA ASN A 18 -0.18 11.79 1.27
C ASN A 18 1.26 12.29 1.49
N GLY A 19 2.19 11.81 0.66
CA GLY A 19 3.55 12.36 0.58
C GLY A 19 4.51 11.90 1.67
N LYS A 20 5.69 12.54 1.67
CA LYS A 20 6.79 12.23 2.60
C LYS A 20 6.45 12.61 4.04
N GLU A 21 5.61 13.63 4.26
CA GLU A 21 5.19 14.04 5.61
C GLU A 21 4.36 12.94 6.30
N TRP A 22 3.63 12.12 5.54
CA TRP A 22 2.97 10.93 6.08
C TRP A 22 3.98 9.82 6.35
N ALA A 23 4.87 9.53 5.39
CA ALA A 23 5.86 8.46 5.52
C ALA A 23 6.77 8.66 6.76
N GLN A 24 7.18 9.90 7.06
CA GLN A 24 7.98 10.24 8.25
C GLN A 24 7.33 9.92 9.60
N LYS A 25 6.01 9.64 9.63
CA LYS A 25 5.30 9.28 10.87
C LYS A 25 5.40 7.79 11.20
N ILE A 26 5.87 6.98 10.25
CA ILE A 26 6.06 5.55 10.43
C ILE A 26 7.47 5.32 11.03
N PRO A 27 7.63 4.40 12.01
CA PRO A 27 8.96 4.04 12.52
C PRO A 27 9.86 3.52 11.39
N ALA A 28 11.06 4.07 11.26
CA ALA A 28 11.96 3.79 10.14
C ALA A 28 12.47 2.33 10.13
N GLU A 29 12.57 1.76 11.32
CA GLU A 29 12.98 0.39 11.60
C GLU A 29 11.90 -0.66 11.33
N LEU A 30 10.65 -0.25 11.03
CA LEU A 30 9.56 -1.18 10.76
C LEU A 30 9.69 -1.72 9.33
N PRO A 31 9.80 -3.05 9.12
CA PRO A 31 9.72 -3.63 7.78
C PRO A 31 8.33 -3.42 7.17
N ILE A 32 8.28 -3.05 5.89
CA ILE A 32 7.03 -2.72 5.19
C ILE A 32 6.89 -3.56 3.92
N LEU A 33 5.74 -4.22 3.80
CA LEU A 33 5.31 -4.91 2.58
C LEU A 33 4.16 -4.14 1.93
N LEU A 34 4.33 -3.76 0.66
CA LEU A 34 3.30 -3.16 -0.19
C LEU A 34 2.89 -4.15 -1.29
N ILE A 35 1.64 -4.58 -1.30
CA ILE A 35 1.12 -5.53 -2.27
C ILE A 35 -0.11 -4.98 -3.00
N ALA A 36 -0.15 -5.12 -4.33
CA ALA A 36 -1.30 -4.69 -5.13
C ALA A 36 -1.36 -5.39 -6.49
N GLY A 37 -2.51 -5.32 -7.17
CA GLY A 37 -2.63 -5.71 -8.57
C GLY A 37 -2.24 -4.55 -9.50
N ASP A 38 -1.58 -4.84 -10.63
CA ASP A 38 -1.16 -3.79 -11.58
C ASP A 38 -2.31 -3.20 -12.42
N GLN A 39 -3.49 -3.84 -12.42
CA GLN A 39 -4.71 -3.34 -13.06
C GLN A 39 -5.65 -2.64 -12.07
N ASP A 40 -5.19 -2.34 -10.86
CA ASP A 40 -5.97 -1.61 -9.86
C ASP A 40 -5.95 -0.09 -10.10
N PRO A 41 -7.08 0.54 -10.48
CA PRO A 41 -7.14 1.99 -10.67
C PRO A 41 -6.98 2.78 -9.35
N VAL A 42 -7.24 2.17 -8.19
CA VAL A 42 -7.07 2.85 -6.88
C VAL A 42 -5.59 3.19 -6.65
N GLY A 43 -4.70 2.25 -6.98
CA GLY A 43 -3.26 2.42 -6.92
C GLY A 43 -2.64 3.07 -8.16
N ASN A 44 -3.44 3.72 -9.02
CA ASN A 44 -3.01 4.24 -10.33
C ASN A 44 -2.24 3.19 -11.15
N TYR A 45 -2.81 1.98 -11.28
CA TYR A 45 -2.25 0.89 -12.07
C TYR A 45 -0.81 0.52 -11.67
N GLY A 46 -0.57 0.45 -10.36
CA GLY A 46 0.73 0.14 -9.76
C GLY A 46 1.64 1.35 -9.54
N GLU A 47 1.51 2.43 -10.32
CA GLU A 47 2.38 3.61 -10.18
C GLU A 47 2.22 4.29 -8.81
N GLY A 48 0.99 4.36 -8.30
CA GLY A 48 0.70 4.94 -6.97
C GLY A 48 1.31 4.11 -5.83
N VAL A 49 1.33 2.78 -5.97
CA VAL A 49 1.93 1.88 -4.98
C VAL A 49 3.45 2.05 -4.96
N MET A 50 4.09 2.10 -6.13
CA MET A 50 5.51 2.38 -6.24
C MET A 50 5.88 3.78 -5.74
N ARG A 51 4.97 4.75 -5.90
CA ARG A 51 5.15 6.10 -5.33
C ARG A 51 5.17 6.08 -3.81
N VAL A 52 4.29 5.30 -3.17
CA VAL A 52 4.30 5.11 -1.71
C VAL A 52 5.59 4.42 -1.27
N ALA A 53 6.04 3.38 -1.98
CA ALA A 53 7.31 2.72 -1.72
C ALA A 53 8.48 3.73 -1.75
N ASN A 54 8.53 4.57 -2.78
CA ASN A 54 9.55 5.61 -2.91
C ASN A 54 9.48 6.65 -1.79
N TRP A 55 8.29 7.04 -1.32
CA TRP A 55 8.19 7.94 -0.16
C TRP A 55 8.78 7.34 1.10
N LEU A 56 8.54 6.06 1.36
CA LEU A 56 9.11 5.35 2.51
C LEU A 56 10.64 5.27 2.41
N ILE A 57 11.15 4.84 1.26
CA ILE A 57 12.59 4.76 0.98
C ILE A 57 13.25 6.14 1.16
N ASP A 58 12.67 7.18 0.56
CA ASP A 58 13.18 8.55 0.62
C ASP A 58 13.18 9.14 2.05
N THR A 59 12.41 8.57 2.98
CA THR A 59 12.36 9.00 4.38
C THR A 59 13.13 8.08 5.32
N GLY A 60 13.94 7.16 4.79
CA GLY A 60 14.88 6.35 5.57
C GLY A 60 14.35 5.01 6.05
N HIS A 61 13.26 4.50 5.46
CA HIS A 61 12.84 3.11 5.69
C HIS A 61 13.71 2.20 4.83
N GLU A 62 14.52 1.36 5.47
CA GLU A 62 15.50 0.51 4.77
C GLU A 62 14.85 -0.76 4.22
N GLU A 63 13.86 -1.31 4.92
CA GLU A 63 13.21 -2.59 4.60
C GLU A 63 11.82 -2.36 3.98
N VAL A 64 11.80 -1.95 2.70
CA VAL A 64 10.56 -1.74 1.93
C VAL A 64 10.48 -2.74 0.78
N THR A 65 9.55 -3.70 0.89
CA THR A 65 9.26 -4.68 -0.16
C THR A 65 7.98 -4.28 -0.90
N SER A 66 7.97 -4.40 -2.23
CA SER A 66 6.79 -4.11 -3.06
C SER A 66 6.55 -5.21 -4.09
N ILE A 67 5.32 -5.73 -4.16
CA ILE A 67 4.91 -6.77 -5.10
C ILE A 67 3.69 -6.28 -5.88
N LEU A 68 3.81 -6.24 -7.21
CA LEU A 68 2.70 -5.96 -8.12
C LEU A 68 2.30 -7.25 -8.84
N TYR A 69 1.09 -7.74 -8.60
CA TYR A 69 0.57 -8.94 -9.23
C TYR A 69 0.01 -8.61 -10.64
N PRO A 70 0.63 -9.11 -11.72
CA PRO A 70 0.26 -8.70 -13.07
C PRO A 70 -1.12 -9.19 -13.50
N GLY A 71 -1.91 -8.31 -14.10
CA GLY A 71 -3.24 -8.63 -14.63
C GLY A 71 -4.38 -8.63 -13.59
N TYR A 72 -4.07 -8.38 -12.32
CA TYR A 72 -5.06 -8.37 -11.24
C TYR A 72 -5.48 -6.95 -10.86
N ARG A 73 -6.73 -6.80 -10.41
CA ARG A 73 -7.28 -5.51 -9.92
C ARG A 73 -7.11 -5.41 -8.40
N HIS A 74 -8.06 -4.77 -7.71
CA HIS A 74 -7.94 -4.36 -6.31
C HIS A 74 -7.82 -5.51 -5.31
N GLU A 75 -8.73 -6.48 -5.34
CA GLU A 75 -8.84 -7.52 -4.30
C GLU A 75 -7.96 -8.74 -4.59
N ILE A 76 -6.64 -8.54 -4.75
CA ILE A 76 -5.65 -9.59 -5.04
C ILE A 76 -5.77 -10.83 -4.13
N HIS A 77 -6.16 -10.64 -2.87
CA HIS A 77 -6.34 -11.67 -1.86
C HIS A 77 -7.63 -12.50 -2.03
N ASN A 78 -8.55 -12.11 -2.91
CA ASN A 78 -9.83 -12.81 -3.12
C ASN A 78 -9.90 -13.59 -4.46
N TYR A 79 -8.94 -13.39 -5.37
CA TYR A 79 -8.94 -14.14 -6.63
C TYR A 79 -8.58 -15.60 -6.38
N GLU A 80 -9.44 -16.53 -6.81
CA GLU A 80 -9.19 -17.98 -6.67
C GLU A 80 -7.84 -18.44 -7.25
N THR A 81 -7.36 -17.76 -8.30
CA THR A 81 -6.10 -18.07 -8.97
C THR A 81 -4.87 -17.46 -8.30
N LEU A 82 -5.04 -16.58 -7.30
CA LEU A 82 -3.95 -15.78 -6.73
C LEU A 82 -3.90 -15.80 -5.19
N LYS A 83 -5.04 -15.97 -4.51
CA LYS A 83 -5.15 -15.80 -3.05
C LYS A 83 -4.09 -16.57 -2.25
N PHE A 84 -3.80 -17.81 -2.63
CA PHE A 84 -2.80 -18.63 -1.95
C PHE A 84 -1.36 -18.11 -2.15
N ILE A 85 -1.06 -17.53 -3.30
CA ILE A 85 0.24 -16.89 -3.57
C ILE A 85 0.35 -15.62 -2.72
N VAL A 86 -0.71 -14.80 -2.67
CA VAL A 86 -0.73 -13.59 -1.82
C VAL A 86 -0.58 -13.94 -0.34
N GLU A 87 -1.21 -15.02 0.11
CA GLU A 87 -1.07 -15.54 1.46
C GLU A 87 0.37 -16.01 1.74
N GLU A 88 0.98 -16.78 0.83
CA GLU A 88 2.35 -17.27 0.94
C GLU A 88 3.36 -16.12 0.96
N ASP A 89 3.30 -15.18 0.00
CA ASP A 89 4.15 -13.98 -0.04
C ASP A 89 4.05 -13.13 1.24
N THR A 90 2.85 -13.08 1.85
CA THR A 90 2.63 -12.38 3.11
C THR A 90 3.24 -13.14 4.29
N ILE A 91 3.12 -14.46 4.33
CA ILE A 91 3.72 -15.31 5.38
C ILE A 91 5.24 -15.23 5.29
N ASP A 92 5.82 -15.38 4.11
CA ASP A 92 7.27 -15.31 3.87
C ASP A 92 7.84 -13.96 4.34
N PHE A 93 7.14 -12.86 4.05
CA PHE A 93 7.52 -11.55 4.55
C PHE A 93 7.50 -11.49 6.09
N LEU A 94 6.43 -11.97 6.72
CA LEU A 94 6.30 -11.97 8.18
C LEU A 94 7.40 -12.82 8.84
N GLU A 95 7.72 -13.98 8.27
CA GLU A 95 8.80 -14.84 8.77
C GLU A 95 10.18 -14.19 8.62
N SER A 96 10.40 -13.42 7.55
CA SER A 96 11.66 -12.68 7.33
C SER A 96 11.84 -11.47 8.26
N ALA A 97 10.74 -10.94 8.80
CA ALA A 97 10.71 -9.74 9.63
C ALA A 97 10.88 -10.02 11.15
N ILE A 98 10.93 -11.29 11.55
CA ILE A 98 11.12 -11.76 12.95
C ILE A 98 12.57 -12.18 13.17
#